data_AF-A0A2W5AU72-F1
#
_entry.id   AF-A0A2W5AU72-F1
#
_cell.length_a   1.000
_cell.length_b   1.000
_cell.length_c   1.000
_cell.angle_alpha   90.00
_cell.angle_beta   90.00
_cell.angle_gamma   90.00
#
_symmetry.space_group_name_H-M   'P 1'
#
loop_
_entity.id
_entity.type
_entity.pdbx_description
1 polymer ?
#
loop_
_entity_poly.entity_id
_entity_poly.type
_entity_poly.pdbx_seq_one_letter_code
_entity_poly.pdbx_strand_id
1 'polypeptide(L)'
;RAQAGVRVRLLMDFVGSGASRRFFAPLIEAGGEIAWFHPMRFGRIWQRPWTNLRTHRKIVVIDGRIGYTGGMNVTDEQDERLRADAYRDLHMRMTGKSVRVLQLVFAEDWAYATGRRDFLAEVEQQTPRADAGPVRTQILTSGPDSSWEAIHRAHVGAIHAARERVWMTTPYFVPGEAAMMALTSAALAGLDVRLLVPRVSDSWLVTLAARSYFGQLLVAGVKIYEYRSRMLHSKSLLVDDTIALIGSANFDHRSFRLNFELSVLFDDADIAARLARLIESEFAHAPRVHRGRPRPLLSARLPEALARLCSPLL
;
A
#
# COMPACT_ATOMS: atom_id res chain seq x y z
N ARG A 1 -3.50 22.39 -18.55
CA ARG A 1 -3.53 21.18 -19.43
C ARG A 1 -4.95 20.87 -19.89
N ALA A 2 -5.93 20.76 -19.00
CA ALA A 2 -7.33 20.58 -19.40
C ALA A 2 -7.83 21.70 -20.34
N GLN A 3 -7.53 22.98 -20.04
CA GLN A 3 -7.77 24.12 -20.94
C GLN A 3 -7.13 23.98 -22.33
N ALA A 4 -6.07 23.18 -22.47
CA ALA A 4 -5.41 22.91 -23.73
C ALA A 4 -5.99 21.68 -24.47
N GLY A 5 -7.18 21.22 -24.07
CA GLY A 5 -7.88 20.09 -24.70
C GLY A 5 -7.48 18.70 -24.19
N VAL A 6 -6.57 18.60 -23.21
CA VAL A 6 -6.16 17.31 -22.64
C VAL A 6 -7.28 16.74 -21.76
N ARG A 7 -7.67 15.49 -21.97
CA ARG A 7 -8.61 14.79 -21.08
C ARG A 7 -7.97 14.51 -19.73
N VAL A 8 -8.52 15.08 -18.67
CA VAL A 8 -8.06 14.89 -17.29
C VAL A 8 -9.20 14.32 -16.46
N ARG A 9 -9.00 13.13 -15.88
CA ARG A 9 -9.95 12.46 -15.00
C ARG A 9 -9.32 12.27 -13.63
N LEU A 10 -10.01 12.72 -12.58
CA LEU A 10 -9.57 12.57 -11.20
C LEU A 10 -10.61 11.80 -10.39
N LEU A 11 -10.21 10.62 -9.92
CA LEU A 11 -11.03 9.77 -9.04
C LEU A 11 -10.48 9.83 -7.62
N MET A 12 -11.36 10.03 -6.65
CA MET A 12 -10.99 10.17 -5.23
C MET A 12 -11.93 9.36 -4.35
N ASP A 13 -11.44 8.85 -3.22
CA ASP A 13 -12.30 8.19 -2.24
C ASP A 13 -13.22 9.21 -1.55
N PHE A 14 -14.51 8.91 -1.43
CA PHE A 14 -15.46 9.83 -0.79
C PHE A 14 -15.18 10.05 0.69
N VAL A 15 -14.75 9.02 1.41
CA VAL A 15 -14.54 9.07 2.87
C VAL A 15 -13.10 9.46 3.20
N GLY A 16 -12.14 8.99 2.40
CA GLY A 16 -10.71 9.20 2.60
C GLY A 16 -10.19 10.54 2.09
N SER A 17 -10.97 11.30 1.31
CA SER A 17 -10.54 12.58 0.76
C SER A 17 -11.19 13.75 1.50
N GLY A 18 -10.37 14.68 2.03
CA GLY A 18 -10.86 15.91 2.67
C GLY A 18 -11.28 17.02 1.70
N ALA A 19 -11.04 16.85 0.40
CA ALA A 19 -11.27 17.87 -0.60
C ALA A 19 -12.73 17.88 -1.10
N SER A 20 -13.36 19.05 -1.01
CA SER A 20 -14.72 19.26 -1.53
C SER A 20 -14.71 19.49 -3.04
N ARG A 21 -15.87 19.33 -3.68
CA ARG A 21 -16.05 19.69 -5.10
C ARG A 21 -15.64 21.13 -5.42
N ARG A 22 -15.79 22.05 -4.47
CA ARG A 22 -15.41 23.46 -4.60
C ARG A 22 -13.90 23.65 -4.76
N PHE A 23 -13.10 22.84 -4.07
CA PHE A 23 -11.64 22.86 -4.21
C PHE A 23 -11.20 22.58 -5.66
N PHE A 24 -11.95 21.72 -6.36
CA PHE A 24 -11.68 21.35 -7.76
C PHE A 24 -12.41 22.21 -8.79
N ALA A 25 -13.08 23.31 -8.39
CA ALA A 25 -13.75 24.20 -9.34
C ALA A 25 -12.82 24.66 -10.49
N PRO A 26 -11.56 25.06 -10.25
CA PRO A 26 -10.65 25.44 -11.34
C PRO A 26 -10.36 24.31 -12.33
N LEU A 27 -10.31 23.05 -11.86
CA LEU A 27 -10.11 21.89 -12.72
C LEU A 27 -11.36 21.61 -13.57
N ILE A 28 -12.55 21.69 -12.97
CA ILE A 28 -13.83 21.47 -13.65
C ILE A 28 -14.06 22.55 -14.71
N GLU A 29 -13.86 23.82 -14.37
CA GLU A 29 -13.97 24.97 -15.28
C GLU A 29 -12.99 24.85 -16.46
N ALA A 30 -11.81 24.25 -16.22
CA ALA A 30 -10.84 23.95 -17.26
C ALA A 30 -11.22 22.76 -18.15
N GLY A 31 -12.35 22.09 -17.93
CA GLY A 31 -12.81 20.92 -18.68
C GLY A 31 -12.36 19.56 -18.13
N GLY A 32 -11.79 19.54 -16.92
CA GLY A 32 -11.45 18.32 -16.21
C GLY A 32 -12.68 17.62 -15.62
N GLU A 33 -12.62 16.30 -15.54
CA GLU A 33 -13.67 15.47 -14.95
C GLU A 33 -13.24 14.98 -13.57
N ILE A 34 -14.17 15.00 -12.62
CA ILE A 34 -13.94 14.44 -11.28
C ILE A 34 -15.05 13.45 -10.91
N ALA A 35 -14.67 12.40 -10.18
CA ALA A 35 -15.59 11.42 -9.64
C ALA A 35 -15.18 11.04 -8.22
N TRP A 36 -16.15 10.61 -7.42
CA TRP A 36 -15.90 10.05 -6.10
C TRP A 36 -16.20 8.55 -6.12
N PHE A 37 -15.27 7.78 -5.58
CA PHE A 37 -15.42 6.36 -5.34
C PHE A 37 -16.33 6.16 -4.11
N HIS A 38 -17.35 5.32 -4.24
CA HIS A 38 -18.41 5.11 -3.23
C HIS A 38 -19.07 6.40 -2.70
N PRO A 39 -19.74 7.22 -3.55
CA PRO A 39 -20.48 8.37 -3.04
C PRO A 39 -21.64 7.88 -2.15
N MET A 40 -21.79 8.44 -0.95
CA MET A 40 -22.90 8.11 -0.06
C MET A 40 -24.23 8.43 -0.73
N ARG A 41 -24.92 7.39 -1.23
CA ARG A 41 -26.30 7.51 -1.72
C ARG A 41 -27.22 7.55 -0.50
N PHE A 42 -27.60 8.76 -0.09
CA PHE A 42 -28.61 9.02 0.95
C PHE A 42 -29.87 8.18 0.63
N GLY A 43 -30.11 7.13 1.41
CA GLY A 43 -31.16 6.13 1.18
C GLY A 43 -30.73 4.67 1.36
N ARG A 44 -29.43 4.35 1.34
CA ARG A 44 -28.90 2.99 1.57
C ARG A 44 -27.93 2.85 2.74
N ILE A 45 -27.94 3.82 3.66
CA ILE A 45 -27.07 3.89 4.85
C ILE A 45 -27.18 2.63 5.73
N TRP A 46 -28.36 2.00 5.79
CA TRP A 46 -28.61 0.81 6.59
C TRP A 46 -28.32 -0.52 5.89
N GLN A 47 -28.00 -0.51 4.59
CA GLN A 47 -27.94 -1.74 3.78
C GLN A 47 -26.52 -2.27 3.57
N ARG A 48 -25.47 -1.45 3.75
CA ARG A 48 -24.06 -1.89 3.73
C ARG A 48 -23.20 -0.97 4.60
N PRO A 49 -22.18 -1.47 5.33
CA PRO A 49 -21.23 -0.62 6.03
C PRO A 49 -20.25 0.01 5.02
N TRP A 50 -20.74 1.00 4.25
CA TRP A 50 -19.98 1.74 3.25
C TRP A 50 -18.77 2.49 3.82
N THR A 51 -18.71 2.67 5.14
CA THR A 51 -17.55 3.22 5.87
C THR A 51 -16.33 2.29 5.85
N ASN A 52 -16.51 1.01 5.50
CA ASN A 52 -15.43 0.02 5.52
C ASN A 52 -14.77 -0.25 4.17
N LEU A 53 -15.35 0.20 3.06
CA LEU A 53 -14.82 -0.05 1.72
C LEU A 53 -14.24 1.26 1.15
N ARG A 54 -12.92 1.33 1.04
CA ARG A 54 -12.21 2.52 0.54
C ARG A 54 -11.34 2.17 -0.64
N THR A 55 -11.22 3.07 -1.60
CA THR A 55 -10.12 2.99 -2.56
C THR A 55 -8.86 3.53 -1.92
N HIS A 56 -7.85 2.68 -1.86
CA HIS A 56 -6.53 3.00 -1.34
C HIS A 56 -5.48 2.88 -2.46
N ARG A 57 -5.91 2.72 -3.71
CA ARG A 57 -5.05 2.70 -4.90
C ARG A 57 -4.56 4.12 -5.22
N LYS A 58 -3.26 4.27 -5.47
CA LYS A 58 -2.67 5.52 -5.97
C LYS A 58 -2.15 5.25 -7.37
N ILE A 59 -2.86 5.76 -8.36
CA ILE A 59 -2.58 5.53 -9.77
C ILE A 59 -2.58 6.86 -10.49
N VAL A 60 -1.51 7.13 -11.24
CA VAL A 60 -1.49 8.19 -12.26
C VAL A 60 -1.11 7.55 -13.57
N VAL A 61 -1.90 7.78 -14.61
CA VAL A 61 -1.58 7.36 -15.98
C VAL A 61 -1.55 8.60 -16.87
N ILE A 62 -0.46 8.74 -17.63
CA ILE A 62 -0.24 9.85 -18.55
C ILE A 62 -0.12 9.27 -19.95
N ASP A 63 -1.03 9.66 -20.83
CA ASP A 63 -1.09 9.28 -22.26
C ASP A 63 -1.09 7.76 -22.51
N GLY A 64 -1.42 6.95 -21.50
CA GLY A 64 -1.27 5.49 -21.52
C GLY A 64 0.17 4.99 -21.65
N ARG A 65 1.18 5.86 -21.47
CA ARG A 65 2.61 5.54 -21.64
C ARG A 65 3.40 5.54 -20.33
N ILE A 66 3.05 6.44 -19.42
CA ILE A 66 3.73 6.61 -18.15
C ILE A 66 2.73 6.32 -17.04
N GLY A 67 3.10 5.42 -16.14
CA GLY A 67 2.34 5.08 -14.95
C GLY A 67 3.10 5.46 -13.68
N TYR A 68 2.37 5.92 -12.67
CA TYR A 68 2.88 6.08 -11.31
C TYR A 68 1.99 5.31 -10.34
N THR A 69 2.62 4.61 -9.39
CA THR A 69 1.90 3.95 -8.29
C THR A 69 2.80 3.70 -7.07
N GLY A 70 2.22 3.37 -5.92
CA GLY A 70 2.93 3.17 -4.66
C GLY A 70 2.11 3.58 -3.44
N GLY A 71 2.78 3.95 -2.35
CA GLY A 71 2.12 4.33 -1.09
C GLY A 71 1.71 5.81 -1.00
N MET A 72 2.39 6.69 -1.74
CA MET A 72 2.28 8.15 -1.63
C MET A 72 0.91 8.70 -2.06
N ASN A 73 0.22 9.37 -1.13
CA ASN A 73 -0.94 10.22 -1.34
C ASN A 73 -0.52 11.63 -1.84
N VAL A 74 -1.51 12.43 -2.23
CA VAL A 74 -1.32 13.85 -2.57
C VAL A 74 -1.79 14.69 -1.40
N THR A 75 -0.89 14.96 -0.44
CA THR A 75 -1.18 15.75 0.76
C THR A 75 0.05 16.51 1.26
N ASP A 76 -0.17 17.55 2.07
CA ASP A 76 0.91 18.35 2.66
C ASP A 76 1.74 17.54 3.66
N GLU A 77 1.16 16.51 4.30
CA GLU A 77 1.87 15.58 5.18
C GLU A 77 2.94 14.75 4.45
N GLN A 78 2.91 14.71 3.12
CA GLN A 78 3.89 14.01 2.29
C GLN A 78 4.79 14.95 1.48
N ASP A 79 4.66 16.27 1.66
CA ASP A 79 5.47 17.25 0.94
C ASP A 79 6.64 17.76 1.79
N GLU A 80 7.84 17.27 1.50
CA GLU A 80 9.09 17.67 2.15
C GLU A 80 9.43 19.16 1.97
N ARG A 81 8.83 19.83 0.99
CA ARG A 81 9.01 21.28 0.78
C ARG A 81 8.19 22.11 1.76
N LEU A 82 7.09 21.54 2.27
CA LEU A 82 6.18 22.20 3.22
C LEU A 82 6.48 21.78 4.65
N ARG A 83 6.91 20.54 4.85
CA ARG A 83 7.04 19.92 6.17
C ARG A 83 8.35 19.18 6.33
N ALA A 84 9.12 19.55 7.35
CA ALA A 84 10.34 18.83 7.74
C ALA A 84 10.05 17.41 8.27
N ASP A 85 8.84 17.18 8.79
CA ASP A 85 8.35 15.90 9.30
C ASP A 85 7.50 15.12 8.27
N ALA A 86 7.55 15.50 6.99
CA ALA A 86 6.79 14.85 5.93
C ALA A 86 7.02 13.32 5.91
N TYR A 87 5.97 12.55 5.65
CA TYR A 87 6.01 11.09 5.76
C TYR A 87 7.01 10.51 4.76
N ARG A 88 7.74 9.49 5.20
CA ARG A 88 8.66 8.72 4.36
C ARG A 88 7.90 7.64 3.62
N ASP A 89 7.72 7.81 2.31
CA ASP A 89 6.98 6.87 1.46
C ASP A 89 7.78 6.46 0.22
N LEU A 90 7.29 5.44 -0.48
CA LEU A 90 7.87 4.91 -1.70
C LEU A 90 6.83 4.93 -2.83
N HIS A 91 7.22 5.53 -3.94
CA HIS A 91 6.44 5.60 -5.16
C HIS A 91 7.30 5.23 -6.36
N MET A 92 6.71 4.64 -7.38
CA MET A 92 7.42 4.19 -8.57
C MET A 92 6.87 4.85 -9.81
N ARG A 93 7.75 5.14 -10.76
CA ARG A 93 7.42 5.51 -12.14
C ARG A 93 7.72 4.32 -13.04
N MET A 94 6.79 3.98 -13.91
CA MET A 94 6.93 2.87 -14.85
C MET A 94 6.48 3.26 -16.26
N THR A 95 7.02 2.52 -17.23
CA THR A 95 6.68 2.60 -18.65
C THR A 95 6.59 1.18 -19.22
N GLY A 96 5.91 1.01 -20.36
CA GLY A 96 5.76 -0.30 -21.00
C GLY A 96 4.39 -0.94 -20.72
N LYS A 97 4.25 -2.23 -21.04
CA LYS A 97 2.96 -2.96 -20.99
C LYS A 97 2.23 -2.89 -19.65
N SER A 98 2.93 -2.79 -18.52
CA SER A 98 2.33 -2.70 -17.19
C SER A 98 1.47 -1.45 -16.99
N VAL A 99 1.79 -0.34 -17.67
CA VAL A 99 1.01 0.90 -17.60
C VAL A 99 -0.42 0.70 -18.12
N ARG A 100 -0.59 -0.17 -19.11
CA ARG A 100 -1.92 -0.49 -19.64
C ARG A 100 -2.79 -1.17 -18.59
N VAL A 101 -2.22 -2.00 -17.72
CA VAL A 101 -2.95 -2.63 -16.63
C VAL A 101 -3.34 -1.59 -15.57
N LEU A 102 -2.44 -0.65 -15.24
CA LEU A 102 -2.80 0.48 -14.38
C LEU A 102 -3.96 1.30 -14.96
N GLN A 103 -3.94 1.54 -16.27
CA GLN A 103 -5.00 2.26 -16.95
C GLN A 103 -6.32 1.49 -16.95
N LEU A 104 -6.29 0.17 -17.14
CA LEU A 104 -7.46 -0.68 -17.05
C LEU A 104 -8.09 -0.59 -15.65
N VAL A 105 -7.28 -0.73 -14.59
CA VAL A 105 -7.76 -0.62 -13.20
C VAL A 105 -8.40 0.75 -12.95
N PHE A 106 -7.77 1.83 -13.41
CA PHE A 106 -8.36 3.17 -13.30
C PHE A 106 -9.67 3.30 -14.07
N ALA A 107 -9.74 2.76 -15.30
CA ALA A 107 -10.95 2.82 -16.12
C ALA A 107 -12.10 2.01 -15.50
N GLU A 108 -11.82 0.85 -14.91
CA GLU A 108 -12.80 0.05 -14.17
C GLU A 108 -13.33 0.81 -12.96
N ASP A 109 -12.45 1.39 -12.15
CA ASP A 109 -12.83 2.17 -10.97
C ASP A 109 -13.62 3.44 -11.36
N TRP A 110 -13.26 4.08 -12.47
CA TRP A 110 -13.99 5.24 -13.01
C TRP A 110 -15.38 4.86 -13.52
N ALA A 111 -15.50 3.76 -14.25
CA ALA A 111 -16.77 3.24 -14.74
C ALA A 111 -17.69 2.84 -13.59
N TYR A 112 -17.12 2.21 -12.55
CA TYR A 112 -17.83 1.89 -11.31
C TYR A 112 -18.35 3.16 -10.61
N ALA A 113 -17.48 4.14 -10.39
CA ALA A 113 -17.82 5.36 -9.65
C ALA A 113 -18.88 6.22 -10.38
N THR A 114 -18.78 6.34 -11.70
CA THR A 114 -19.66 7.19 -12.50
C THR A 114 -20.90 6.47 -13.03
N GLY A 115 -20.90 5.14 -13.07
CA GLY A 115 -21.92 4.34 -13.76
C GLY A 115 -21.88 4.44 -15.28
N ARG A 116 -20.89 5.13 -15.85
CA ARG A 116 -20.71 5.33 -17.29
C ARG A 116 -19.72 4.31 -17.85
N ARG A 117 -19.94 3.85 -19.08
CA ARG A 117 -19.08 2.86 -19.77
C ARG A 117 -18.77 3.21 -21.23
N ASP A 118 -19.41 4.24 -21.75
CA ASP A 118 -19.26 4.78 -23.10
C ASP A 118 -17.80 5.20 -23.42
N PHE A 119 -17.07 5.67 -22.42
CA PHE A 119 -15.66 6.09 -22.58
C PHE A 119 -14.67 4.93 -22.76
N LEU A 120 -15.05 3.67 -22.47
CA LEU A 120 -14.10 2.55 -22.45
C LEU A 120 -13.54 2.25 -23.84
N ALA A 121 -14.39 2.33 -24.87
CA ALA A 121 -13.96 2.15 -26.25
C ALA A 121 -12.96 3.23 -26.69
N GLU A 122 -13.22 4.49 -26.32
CA GLU A 122 -12.31 5.61 -26.59
C GLU A 122 -10.95 5.39 -25.90
N VAL A 123 -10.96 5.02 -24.61
CA VAL A 123 -9.73 4.76 -23.85
C VAL A 123 -8.93 3.64 -24.49
N GLU A 124 -9.56 2.51 -24.83
CA GLU A 124 -8.88 1.39 -25.50
C GLU A 124 -8.26 1.82 -26.85
N GLN A 125 -8.98 2.59 -27.66
CA GLN A 125 -8.48 3.09 -28.94
C GLN A 125 -7.31 4.08 -28.79
N GLN A 126 -7.36 4.94 -27.79
CA GLN A 126 -6.32 5.96 -27.52
C GLN A 126 -5.11 5.38 -26.78
N THR A 127 -5.23 4.19 -26.18
CA THR A 127 -4.14 3.56 -25.46
C THR A 127 -3.06 3.13 -26.44
N PRO A 128 -1.84 3.68 -26.35
CA PRO A 128 -0.78 3.25 -27.24
C PRO A 128 -0.44 1.79 -26.99
N ARG A 129 -0.15 1.07 -28.07
CA ARG A 129 0.53 -0.22 -27.95
C ARG A 129 1.92 0.03 -27.37
N ALA A 130 2.25 -0.73 -26.34
CA ALA A 130 3.56 -0.69 -25.71
C ALA A 130 4.25 -2.04 -25.87
N ASP A 131 5.54 -2.00 -26.18
CA ASP A 131 6.37 -3.19 -26.19
C ASP A 131 6.67 -3.66 -24.76
N ALA A 132 7.00 -4.94 -24.64
CA ALA A 132 7.45 -5.47 -23.36
C ALA A 132 8.79 -4.84 -23.01
N GLY A 133 8.91 -4.33 -21.79
CA GLY A 133 10.21 -3.94 -21.24
C GLY A 133 11.01 -5.15 -20.78
N PRO A 134 12.28 -4.96 -20.38
CA PRO A 134 13.15 -6.05 -19.93
C PRO A 134 12.75 -6.60 -18.55
N VAL A 135 12.03 -5.80 -17.75
CA VAL A 135 11.65 -6.15 -16.38
C VAL A 135 10.39 -6.99 -16.39
N ARG A 136 10.43 -8.17 -15.74
CA ARG A 136 9.25 -8.98 -15.51
C ARG A 136 8.43 -8.37 -14.37
N THR A 137 7.20 -7.99 -14.68
CA THR A 137 6.31 -7.30 -13.74
C THR A 137 4.91 -7.86 -13.74
N GLN A 138 4.28 -7.92 -12.57
CA GLN A 138 2.87 -8.23 -12.43
C GLN A 138 2.17 -7.17 -11.58
N ILE A 139 1.11 -6.59 -12.11
CA ILE A 139 0.22 -5.73 -11.33
C ILE A 139 -0.78 -6.63 -10.60
N LEU A 140 -0.85 -6.49 -9.28
CA LEU A 140 -1.73 -7.22 -8.40
C LEU A 140 -2.75 -6.25 -7.83
N THR A 141 -4.03 -6.58 -7.96
CA THR A 141 -5.13 -5.84 -7.33
C THR A 141 -5.77 -6.72 -6.26
N SER A 142 -6.19 -6.09 -5.17
CA SER A 142 -7.11 -6.70 -4.21
C SER A 142 -8.24 -5.72 -3.91
N GLY A 143 -9.32 -6.26 -3.35
CA GLY A 143 -10.52 -5.54 -3.01
C GLY A 143 -11.61 -6.48 -2.49
N PRO A 144 -12.68 -5.93 -1.91
CA PRO A 144 -13.84 -6.68 -1.41
C PRO A 144 -14.64 -7.38 -2.53
N ASP A 145 -14.31 -7.08 -3.79
CA ASP A 145 -14.84 -7.68 -5.00
C ASP A 145 -14.23 -9.05 -5.34
N SER A 146 -13.20 -9.49 -4.61
CA SER A 146 -12.56 -10.79 -4.79
C SER A 146 -12.26 -11.47 -3.45
N SER A 147 -12.71 -12.72 -3.31
CA SER A 147 -12.40 -13.57 -2.14
C SER A 147 -10.99 -14.16 -2.18
N TRP A 148 -10.22 -13.91 -3.24
CA TRP A 148 -8.93 -14.55 -3.45
C TRP A 148 -7.78 -13.89 -2.71
N GLU A 149 -7.94 -12.67 -2.18
CA GLU A 149 -6.89 -11.95 -1.44
C GLU A 149 -5.53 -11.95 -2.18
N ALA A 150 -5.53 -11.63 -3.48
CA ALA A 150 -4.37 -11.88 -4.36
C ALA A 150 -3.05 -11.26 -3.85
N ILE A 151 -3.10 -10.02 -3.34
CA ILE A 151 -1.93 -9.35 -2.77
C ILE A 151 -1.42 -10.08 -1.52
N HIS A 152 -2.31 -10.50 -0.61
CA HIS A 152 -1.94 -11.26 0.59
C HIS A 152 -1.27 -12.60 0.23
N ARG A 153 -1.87 -13.34 -0.71
CA ARG A 153 -1.33 -14.62 -1.19
C ARG A 153 0.03 -14.45 -1.87
N ALA A 154 0.21 -13.38 -2.64
CA ALA A 154 1.50 -13.08 -3.26
C ALA A 154 2.58 -12.81 -2.20
N HIS A 155 2.26 -12.05 -1.15
CA HIS A 155 3.20 -11.82 -0.04
C HIS A 155 3.53 -13.13 0.69
N VAL A 156 2.52 -13.88 1.12
CA VAL A 156 2.72 -15.15 1.85
C VAL A 156 3.48 -16.17 1.01
N GLY A 157 3.12 -16.31 -0.26
CA GLY A 157 3.79 -17.20 -1.21
C GLY A 157 5.25 -16.82 -1.44
N ALA A 158 5.55 -15.52 -1.61
CA ALA A 158 6.91 -15.04 -1.77
C ALA A 158 7.75 -15.30 -0.51
N ILE A 159 7.22 -15.03 0.68
CA ILE A 159 7.91 -15.29 1.96
C ILE A 159 8.20 -16.78 2.12
N HIS A 160 7.26 -17.66 1.76
CA HIS A 160 7.47 -19.11 1.82
C HIS A 160 8.49 -19.63 0.80
N ALA A 161 8.60 -18.97 -0.36
CA ALA A 161 9.54 -19.35 -1.41
C ALA A 161 10.97 -18.83 -1.19
N ALA A 162 11.15 -17.94 -0.21
CA ALA A 162 12.43 -17.30 0.10
C ALA A 162 13.51 -18.33 0.45
N ARG A 163 14.75 -18.02 0.09
CA ARG A 163 15.92 -18.89 0.34
C ARG A 163 17.00 -18.24 1.19
N GLU A 164 17.10 -16.92 1.16
CA GLU A 164 18.20 -16.18 1.77
C GLU A 164 17.69 -15.10 2.73
N ARG A 165 16.74 -14.27 2.28
CA ARG A 165 16.26 -13.14 3.09
C ARG A 165 14.84 -12.70 2.78
N VAL A 166 14.22 -12.09 3.77
CA VAL A 166 12.88 -11.48 3.66
C VAL A 166 12.89 -10.15 4.40
N TRP A 167 12.87 -9.03 3.68
CA TRP A 167 12.85 -7.70 4.28
C TRP A 167 11.52 -7.00 3.97
N MET A 168 10.81 -6.59 5.00
CA MET A 168 9.50 -5.97 4.90
C MET A 168 9.51 -4.58 5.49
N THR A 169 8.89 -3.63 4.80
CA THR A 169 8.58 -2.29 5.30
C THR A 169 7.08 -2.07 5.23
N THR A 170 6.45 -1.68 6.33
CA THR A 170 5.02 -1.36 6.37
C THR A 170 4.71 -0.38 7.51
N PRO A 171 3.79 0.60 7.33
CA PRO A 171 3.35 1.44 8.45
C PRO A 171 2.52 0.64 9.46
N TYR A 172 1.69 -0.27 8.97
CA TYR A 172 0.76 -1.05 9.77
C TYR A 172 1.10 -2.53 9.61
N PHE A 173 1.39 -3.16 10.74
CA PHE A 173 1.77 -4.57 10.81
C PHE A 173 0.81 -5.28 11.74
N VAL A 174 -0.27 -5.81 11.17
CA VAL A 174 -1.31 -6.56 11.87
C VAL A 174 -1.52 -7.87 11.09
N PRO A 175 -0.52 -8.75 11.06
CA PRO A 175 -0.52 -9.91 10.19
C PRO A 175 -1.59 -10.93 10.60
N GLY A 176 -2.21 -11.55 9.60
CA GLY A 176 -3.01 -12.76 9.80
C GLY A 176 -2.15 -13.99 10.10
N GLU A 177 -2.80 -15.09 10.48
CA GLU A 177 -2.11 -16.33 10.88
C GLU A 177 -1.19 -16.90 9.79
N ALA A 178 -1.62 -16.90 8.52
CA ALA A 178 -0.79 -17.39 7.41
C ALA A 178 0.49 -16.56 7.23
N ALA A 179 0.38 -15.23 7.34
CA ALA A 179 1.51 -14.33 7.25
C ALA A 179 2.46 -14.45 8.45
N MET A 180 1.92 -14.59 9.67
CA MET A 180 2.71 -14.89 10.87
C MET A 180 3.46 -16.21 10.74
N MET A 181 2.80 -17.25 10.23
CA MET A 181 3.40 -18.56 10.00
C MET A 181 4.52 -18.47 8.96
N ALA A 182 4.32 -17.75 7.85
CA ALA A 182 5.34 -17.59 6.82
C ALA A 182 6.59 -16.87 7.36
N LEU A 183 6.42 -15.74 8.06
CA LEU A 183 7.54 -14.96 8.62
C LEU A 183 8.31 -15.74 9.69
N THR A 184 7.61 -16.42 10.59
CA THR A 184 8.25 -17.21 11.65
C THR A 184 8.94 -18.45 11.09
N SER A 185 8.35 -19.12 10.09
CA SER A 185 8.98 -20.27 9.41
C SER A 185 10.26 -19.88 8.69
N ALA A 186 10.26 -18.76 7.94
CA ALA A 186 11.45 -18.26 7.28
C ALA A 186 12.58 -17.95 8.28
N ALA A 187 12.25 -17.30 9.41
CA ALA A 187 13.24 -16.98 10.43
C ALA A 187 13.78 -18.24 11.13
N LEU A 188 12.92 -19.22 11.43
CA LEU A 188 13.32 -20.50 12.03
C LEU A 188 14.16 -21.37 11.08
N ALA A 189 13.98 -21.22 9.78
CA ALA A 189 14.82 -21.83 8.75
C ALA A 189 16.19 -21.14 8.60
N GLY A 190 16.47 -20.07 9.37
CA GLY A 190 17.76 -19.39 9.42
C GLY A 190 17.91 -18.23 8.43
N LEU A 191 16.85 -17.85 7.71
CA LEU A 191 16.89 -16.74 6.74
C LEU A 191 17.00 -15.38 7.45
N ASP A 192 17.56 -14.39 6.76
CA ASP A 192 17.62 -13.01 7.27
C ASP A 192 16.26 -12.31 7.12
N VAL A 193 15.40 -12.50 8.12
CA VAL A 193 14.08 -11.86 8.16
C VAL A 193 14.14 -10.53 8.92
N ARG A 194 13.82 -9.42 8.23
CA ARG A 194 13.81 -8.06 8.79
C ARG A 194 12.45 -7.41 8.61
N LEU A 195 11.97 -6.77 9.67
CA LEU A 195 10.72 -6.01 9.69
C LEU A 195 11.01 -4.57 10.10
N LEU A 196 10.77 -3.64 9.18
CA LEU A 196 10.89 -2.19 9.39
C LEU A 196 9.49 -1.58 9.52
N VAL A 197 9.24 -0.96 10.66
CA VAL A 197 7.94 -0.36 11.03
C VAL A 197 8.16 1.00 11.67
N PRO A 198 7.19 1.93 11.64
CA PRO A 198 7.30 3.19 12.36
C PRO A 198 7.29 2.94 13.88
N ARG A 199 8.06 3.75 14.63
CA ARG A 199 7.98 3.75 16.10
C ARG A 199 6.60 4.19 16.60
N VAL A 200 5.99 5.15 15.90
CA VAL A 200 4.66 5.69 16.18
C VAL A 200 3.97 5.87 14.84
N SER A 201 2.82 5.22 14.66
CA SER A 201 1.92 5.48 13.53
C SER A 201 0.96 6.63 13.82
N ASP A 202 0.31 7.12 12.78
CA ASP A 202 -0.83 8.05 12.84
C ASP A 202 -2.05 7.48 13.57
N SER A 203 -2.13 6.16 13.74
CA SER A 203 -3.08 5.48 14.63
C SER A 203 -2.39 4.82 15.82
N TRP A 204 -2.62 5.32 17.03
CA TRP A 204 -2.07 4.74 18.26
C TRP A 204 -2.54 3.30 18.50
N LEU A 205 -3.79 2.99 18.15
CA LEU A 205 -4.35 1.65 18.25
C LEU A 205 -3.57 0.65 17.38
N VAL A 206 -3.22 1.04 16.15
CA VAL A 206 -2.41 0.21 15.25
C VAL A 206 -0.99 0.04 15.77
N THR A 207 -0.38 1.09 16.34
CA THR A 207 0.94 0.98 17.00
C THR A 207 0.93 -0.08 18.11
N LEU A 208 -0.11 -0.08 18.95
CA LEU A 208 -0.26 -1.09 20.01
C LEU A 208 -0.51 -2.49 19.46
N ALA A 209 -1.40 -2.62 18.47
CA ALA A 209 -1.70 -3.90 17.84
C ALA A 209 -0.44 -4.52 17.24
N ALA A 210 0.36 -3.75 16.50
CA ALA A 210 1.61 -4.22 15.90
C ALA A 210 2.61 -4.73 16.96
N ARG A 211 2.81 -3.98 18.04
CA ARG A 211 3.72 -4.36 19.14
C ARG A 211 3.31 -5.64 19.87
N SER A 212 2.02 -6.01 19.82
CA SER A 212 1.54 -7.26 20.39
C SER A 212 2.11 -8.51 19.68
N TYR A 213 2.50 -8.39 18.40
CA TYR A 213 3.08 -9.48 17.60
C TYR A 213 4.60 -9.59 17.74
N PHE A 214 5.28 -8.53 18.21
CA PHE A 214 6.75 -8.48 18.24
C PHE A 214 7.36 -9.60 19.09
N GLY A 215 6.73 -9.98 20.20
CA GLY A 215 7.26 -11.02 21.08
C GLY A 215 7.47 -12.34 20.34
N GLN A 216 6.46 -12.81 19.60
CA GLN A 216 6.50 -14.07 18.85
C GLN A 216 7.52 -14.01 17.71
N LEU A 217 7.54 -12.90 16.96
CA LEU A 217 8.49 -12.69 15.86
C LEU A 217 9.94 -12.64 16.35
N LEU A 218 10.19 -11.88 17.42
CA LEU A 218 11.50 -11.81 18.04
C LEU A 218 11.93 -13.18 18.50
N VAL A 219 11.03 -13.99 19.11
CA VAL A 219 11.27 -15.39 19.52
C VAL A 219 11.72 -16.28 18.36
N ALA A 220 11.05 -16.17 17.21
CA ALA A 220 11.38 -16.92 16.00
C ALA A 220 12.69 -16.47 15.32
N GLY A 221 13.24 -15.30 15.67
CA GLY A 221 14.50 -14.79 15.12
C GLY A 221 14.36 -13.60 14.18
N VAL A 222 13.14 -13.11 13.95
CA VAL A 222 12.88 -11.93 13.12
C VAL A 222 13.53 -10.68 13.73
N LYS A 223 14.22 -9.90 12.90
CA LYS A 223 14.88 -8.65 13.29
C LYS A 223 13.91 -7.48 13.07
N ILE A 224 13.37 -6.95 14.16
CA ILE A 224 12.41 -5.83 14.10
C ILE A 224 13.16 -4.50 14.31
N TYR A 225 12.86 -3.50 13.49
CA TYR A 225 13.44 -2.17 13.51
C TYR A 225 12.32 -1.13 13.56
N GLU A 226 12.39 -0.21 14.54
CA GLU A 226 11.41 0.86 14.70
C GLU A 226 11.99 2.18 14.16
N TYR A 227 11.51 2.63 13.01
CA TYR A 227 11.91 3.88 12.37
C TYR A 227 11.48 5.10 13.19
N ARG A 228 12.41 6.03 13.45
CA ARG A 228 12.21 7.13 14.41
C ARG A 228 12.17 8.53 13.82
N SER A 229 12.69 8.71 12.59
CA SER A 229 12.90 10.07 12.06
C SER A 229 11.59 10.80 11.76
N ARG A 230 10.62 10.11 11.15
CA ARG A 230 9.28 10.63 10.79
C ARG A 230 8.35 9.45 10.57
N MET A 231 7.09 9.70 10.23
CA MET A 231 6.15 8.61 9.93
C MET A 231 6.62 7.83 8.70
N LEU A 232 6.88 6.53 8.88
CA LEU A 232 7.22 5.62 7.79
C LEU A 232 5.95 5.06 7.19
N HIS A 233 5.67 5.39 5.93
CA HIS A 233 4.45 5.00 5.23
C HIS A 233 4.71 4.13 3.98
N SER A 234 5.97 3.77 3.72
CA SER A 234 6.32 2.84 2.63
C SER A 234 5.71 1.45 2.85
N LYS A 235 5.22 0.82 1.79
CA LYS A 235 4.78 -0.59 1.78
C LYS A 235 5.58 -1.37 0.75
N SER A 236 6.50 -2.20 1.23
CA SER A 236 7.36 -2.98 0.36
C SER A 236 7.79 -4.29 1.00
N LEU A 237 7.97 -5.31 0.16
CA LEU A 237 8.54 -6.59 0.51
C LEU A 237 9.66 -6.92 -0.48
N LEU A 238 10.84 -7.22 0.05
CA LEU A 238 11.98 -7.73 -0.68
C LEU A 238 12.20 -9.19 -0.28
N VAL A 239 12.26 -10.09 -1.25
CA VAL A 239 12.57 -11.50 -1.04
C VAL A 239 13.80 -11.86 -1.87
N ASP A 240 14.81 -12.39 -1.19
CA ASP A 240 16.11 -12.72 -1.75
C ASP A 240 16.72 -11.53 -2.52
N ASP A 241 17.30 -11.79 -3.70
CA ASP A 241 17.94 -10.79 -4.56
C ASP A 241 17.16 -10.52 -5.86
N THR A 242 15.93 -11.02 -6.00
CA THR A 242 15.19 -10.95 -7.29
C THR A 242 13.75 -10.45 -7.16
N ILE A 243 13.07 -10.71 -6.03
CA ILE A 243 11.65 -10.39 -5.90
C ILE A 243 11.47 -9.11 -5.08
N ALA A 244 10.78 -8.13 -5.66
CA ALA A 244 10.36 -6.91 -4.98
C ALA A 244 8.86 -6.69 -5.19
N LEU A 245 8.12 -6.52 -4.09
CA LEU A 245 6.73 -6.07 -4.12
C LEU A 245 6.68 -4.66 -3.54
N ILE A 246 6.07 -3.73 -4.27
CA ILE A 246 5.89 -2.34 -3.84
C ILE A 246 4.45 -1.92 -4.18
N GLY A 247 3.76 -1.24 -3.27
CA GLY A 247 2.37 -0.89 -3.52
C GLY A 247 1.73 -0.02 -2.47
N SER A 248 0.40 -0.06 -2.43
CA SER A 248 -0.44 0.67 -1.48
C SER A 248 -0.91 -0.16 -0.29
N ALA A 249 -0.89 -1.50 -0.40
CA ALA A 249 -1.43 -2.40 0.61
C ALA A 249 -0.54 -2.43 1.86
N ASN A 250 -1.12 -2.12 3.01
CA ASN A 250 -0.45 -2.39 4.29
C ASN A 250 -0.52 -3.89 4.62
N PHE A 251 0.28 -4.31 5.60
CA PHE A 251 0.34 -5.69 6.05
C PHE A 251 -0.68 -5.97 7.17
N ASP A 252 -1.95 -5.74 6.87
CA ASP A 252 -3.10 -5.86 7.78
C ASP A 252 -4.34 -6.49 7.11
N HIS A 253 -5.28 -6.96 7.93
CA HIS A 253 -6.49 -7.61 7.45
C HIS A 253 -7.33 -6.69 6.58
N ARG A 254 -7.43 -5.41 6.95
CA ARG A 254 -8.22 -4.43 6.21
C ARG A 254 -7.70 -4.21 4.79
N SER A 255 -6.40 -4.05 4.59
CA SER A 255 -5.81 -3.84 3.26
C SER A 255 -5.99 -5.07 2.37
N PHE A 256 -5.90 -6.26 2.95
CA PHE A 256 -6.04 -7.50 2.18
C PHE A 256 -7.48 -7.86 1.81
N ARG A 257 -8.48 -7.41 2.57
CA ARG A 257 -9.88 -7.86 2.42
C ARG A 257 -10.88 -6.76 2.12
N LEU A 258 -10.68 -5.55 2.65
CA LEU A 258 -11.71 -4.51 2.70
C LEU A 258 -11.37 -3.31 1.82
N ASN A 259 -10.09 -2.93 1.73
CA ASN A 259 -9.67 -1.84 0.86
C ASN A 259 -9.42 -2.35 -0.56
N PHE A 260 -9.72 -1.50 -1.54
CA PHE A 260 -9.19 -1.68 -2.88
C PHE A 260 -7.72 -1.23 -2.87
N GLU A 261 -6.82 -2.15 -3.16
CA GLU A 261 -5.38 -1.93 -3.14
C GLU A 261 -4.75 -2.29 -4.49
N LEU A 262 -3.52 -1.82 -4.70
CA LEU A 262 -2.69 -2.18 -5.84
C LEU A 262 -1.25 -2.37 -5.38
N SER A 263 -0.64 -3.46 -5.82
CA SER A 263 0.80 -3.72 -5.65
C SER A 263 1.42 -4.16 -6.97
N VAL A 264 2.71 -3.92 -7.10
CA VAL A 264 3.50 -4.30 -8.26
C VAL A 264 4.54 -5.29 -7.78
N LEU A 265 4.50 -6.50 -8.33
CA LEU A 265 5.51 -7.52 -8.16
C LEU A 265 6.51 -7.41 -9.29
N PHE A 266 7.78 -7.30 -8.94
CA PHE A 266 8.94 -7.32 -9.82
C PHE A 266 9.72 -8.60 -9.59
N ASP A 267 10.14 -9.25 -10.68
CA ASP A 267 11.11 -10.35 -10.68
C ASP A 267 12.32 -9.90 -11.50
N ASP A 268 13.18 -9.14 -10.84
CA ASP A 268 14.30 -8.39 -11.42
C ASP A 268 15.33 -8.02 -10.34
N ALA A 269 16.59 -8.42 -10.57
CA ALA A 269 17.66 -8.25 -9.60
C ALA A 269 18.08 -6.79 -9.39
N ASP A 270 18.01 -5.95 -10.42
CA ASP A 270 18.39 -4.54 -10.32
C ASP A 270 17.37 -3.77 -9.47
N ILE A 271 16.07 -4.05 -9.67
CA ILE A 271 15.01 -3.47 -8.84
C ILE A 271 15.11 -3.96 -7.39
N ALA A 272 15.33 -5.26 -7.17
CA ALA A 272 15.52 -5.83 -5.85
C ALA A 272 16.72 -5.17 -5.13
N ALA A 273 17.86 -5.02 -5.79
CA ALA A 273 19.04 -4.35 -5.25
C ALA A 273 18.81 -2.87 -4.94
N ARG A 274 18.03 -2.15 -5.78
CA ARG A 274 17.64 -0.76 -5.50
C ARG A 274 16.74 -0.67 -4.26
N LEU A 275 15.78 -1.57 -4.12
CA LEU A 275 14.92 -1.63 -2.94
C LEU A 275 15.72 -1.98 -1.69
N ALA A 276 16.66 -2.92 -1.78
CA ALA A 276 17.55 -3.28 -0.68
C ALA A 276 18.32 -2.06 -0.17
N ARG A 277 18.96 -1.29 -1.07
CA ARG A 277 19.69 -0.06 -0.70
C ARG A 277 18.80 0.99 -0.03
N LEU A 278 17.55 1.13 -0.51
CA LEU A 278 16.59 2.03 0.14
C LEU A 278 16.31 1.58 1.57
N ILE A 279 15.92 0.32 1.77
CA ILE A 279 15.61 -0.25 3.10
C ILE A 279 16.83 -0.15 4.03
N GLU A 280 18.02 -0.46 3.53
CA GLU A 280 19.28 -0.34 4.30
C GLU A 280 19.53 1.07 4.79
N SER A 281 19.30 2.08 3.95
CA SER A 281 19.46 3.48 4.34
C SER A 281 18.50 3.89 5.46
N GLU A 282 17.32 3.26 5.54
CA GLU A 282 16.36 3.52 6.62
C GLU A 282 16.79 2.90 7.96
N PHE A 283 17.57 1.80 7.95
CA PHE A 283 18.05 1.17 9.19
C PHE A 283 18.94 2.09 10.02
N ALA A 284 19.63 3.06 9.41
CA ALA A 284 20.40 4.08 10.13
C ALA A 284 19.53 4.89 11.11
N HIS A 285 18.23 5.03 10.81
CA HIS A 285 17.27 5.79 11.61
C HIS A 285 16.26 4.88 12.35
N ALA A 286 16.46 3.57 12.29
CA ALA A 286 15.56 2.58 12.85
C ALA A 286 16.33 1.62 13.75
N PRO A 287 16.53 1.94 15.04
CA PRO A 287 17.21 1.03 15.94
C PRO A 287 16.44 -0.27 16.12
N ARG A 288 17.20 -1.35 16.31
CA ARG A 288 16.68 -2.70 16.49
C ARG A 288 15.92 -2.83 17.82
N VAL A 289 14.79 -3.52 17.77
CA VAL A 289 14.04 -3.92 18.97
C VAL A 289 14.71 -5.16 19.56
N HIS A 290 15.08 -5.07 20.84
CA HIS A 290 15.72 -6.17 21.56
C HIS A 290 14.75 -6.85 22.52
N ARG A 291 14.92 -8.17 22.70
CA ARG A 291 14.26 -8.91 23.77
C ARG A 291 14.78 -8.41 25.13
N GLY A 292 13.93 -8.44 26.16
CA GLY A 292 14.35 -8.21 27.55
C GLY A 292 14.11 -6.80 28.12
N ARG A 293 13.47 -5.88 27.38
CA ARG A 293 12.96 -4.66 28.00
C ARG A 293 11.82 -5.03 28.96
N PRO A 294 11.85 -4.63 30.25
CA PRO A 294 10.72 -4.82 31.14
C PRO A 294 9.52 -4.05 30.58
N ARG A 295 8.42 -4.75 30.35
CA ARG A 295 7.17 -4.19 29.80
C ARG A 295 6.12 -4.20 30.90
N PRO A 296 5.77 -3.04 31.48
CA PRO A 296 4.78 -2.99 32.55
C PRO A 296 3.44 -3.56 32.09
N LEU A 297 2.75 -4.27 32.98
CA LEU A 297 1.49 -4.93 32.65
C LEU A 297 0.43 -3.92 32.19
N LEU A 298 0.25 -2.82 32.93
CA LEU A 298 -0.84 -1.87 32.72
C LEU A 298 -0.57 -0.87 31.59
N SER A 299 0.68 -0.44 31.39
CA SER A 299 1.01 0.60 30.40
C SER A 299 1.52 0.07 29.06
N ALA A 300 1.83 -1.23 28.96
CA ALA A 300 2.29 -1.84 27.72
C ALA A 300 1.51 -3.12 27.38
N ARG A 301 1.57 -4.15 28.24
CA ARG A 301 1.06 -5.48 27.87
C ARG A 301 -0.46 -5.53 27.71
N LEU A 302 -1.22 -4.93 28.64
CA LEU A 302 -2.67 -4.94 28.60
C LEU A 302 -3.23 -4.10 27.43
N PRO A 303 -2.79 -2.85 27.19
CA PRO A 303 -3.22 -2.08 26.02
C PRO A 303 -2.92 -2.79 24.70
N GLU A 304 -1.75 -3.43 24.56
CA GLU A 304 -1.39 -4.18 23.36
C GLU A 304 -2.26 -5.43 23.16
N ALA A 305 -2.57 -6.16 24.24
CA ALA A 305 -3.46 -7.31 24.18
C ALA A 305 -4.90 -6.90 23.80
N LEU A 306 -5.40 -5.80 24.37
CA LEU A 306 -6.72 -5.25 24.02
C LEU A 306 -6.75 -4.76 22.57
N ALA A 307 -5.70 -4.06 22.13
CA ALA A 307 -5.56 -3.64 20.73
C ALA A 307 -5.54 -4.85 19.77
N ARG A 308 -4.91 -5.95 20.17
CA ARG A 308 -4.89 -7.19 19.38
C ARG A 308 -6.27 -7.78 19.16
N LEU A 309 -7.21 -7.63 20.10
CA LEU A 309 -8.61 -8.07 19.91
C LEU A 309 -9.32 -7.30 18.80
N CYS A 310 -8.88 -6.06 18.52
CA CYS A 310 -9.39 -5.26 17.41
C CYS A 310 -8.74 -5.58 16.06
N SER A 311 -7.71 -6.44 16.01
CA SER A 311 -6.96 -6.76 14.77
C SER A 311 -7.82 -7.16 13.56
N PRO A 312 -8.93 -7.91 13.71
CA PRO A 312 -9.79 -8.22 12.56
C PRO A 312 -10.47 -7.00 11.91
N LEU A 313 -10.53 -5.87 12.63
CA LEU A 313 -11.12 -4.61 12.18
C LEU A 313 -10.08 -3.61 11.66
N LEU A 314 -8.79 -3.88 11.92
CA LEU A 314 -7.65 -3.03 11.59
C LEU A 314 -7.07 -3.35 10.21
#